data_AF-A0A149TEQ9-F1
#
_entry.id   AF-A0A149TEQ9-F1
#
_cell.length_a   1.000
_cell.length_b   1.000
_cell.length_c   1.000
_cell.angle_alpha   90.00
_cell.angle_beta   90.00
_cell.angle_gamma   90.00
#
_symmetry.space_group_name_H-M   'P 1'
#
loop_
_entity.id
_entity.type
_entity.pdbx_description
1 polymer ?
#
loop_
_entity_poly.entity_id
_entity_poly.type
_entity_poly.pdbx_seq_one_letter_code
_entity_poly.pdbx_strand_id
1 'polypeptide(L)' 'MNGLHSDMRQLRRQAAAMGWSASRTNGGHLRWTHETGGQVFSPSTPSDVRSIRNTLAQIKRETPKDEDKGS' A
#
# COMPACT_ATOMS: atom_id res chain seq x y z
N MET A 1 5.49 25.06 2.13
CA MET A 1 4.60 25.00 0.95
C MET A 1 4.03 23.59 0.83
N ASN A 2 2.72 23.49 1.01
CA ASN A 2 1.78 22.45 0.56
C ASN A 2 2.17 20.99 0.80
N GLY A 3 1.75 20.48 1.97
CA GLY A 3 1.63 19.05 2.22
C GLY A 3 0.63 18.37 1.28
N LEU A 4 0.80 17.06 1.15
CA LEU A 4 -0.16 16.11 0.55
C LEU A 4 -0.44 16.30 -0.96
N HIS A 5 0.60 16.40 -1.79
CA HIS A 5 0.50 16.03 -3.21
C HIS A 5 1.63 15.09 -3.60
N SER A 6 1.61 13.89 -3.02
CA SER A 6 2.43 12.73 -3.44
C SER A 6 1.71 11.40 -3.13
N ASP A 7 0.40 11.45 -3.27
CA ASP A 7 -0.63 10.58 -2.71
C ASP A 7 -0.62 9.08 -3.09
N MET A 8 -0.07 8.70 -4.24
CA MET A 8 0.09 7.27 -4.60
C MET A 8 1.56 6.85 -4.64
N ARG A 9 2.45 7.77 -5.02
CA ARG A 9 3.89 7.50 -5.13
C ARG A 9 4.52 7.25 -3.76
N GLN A 10 4.08 7.97 -2.72
CA GLN A 10 4.54 7.74 -1.36
C GLN A 10 4.01 6.40 -0.82
N LEU A 11 2.73 6.10 -1.04
CA LEU A 11 2.14 4.81 -0.68
C LEU A 11 2.91 3.66 -1.33
N ARG A 12 3.21 3.76 -2.63
CA ARG A 12 3.96 2.74 -3.37
C ARG A 12 5.37 2.55 -2.83
N ARG A 13 6.06 3.64 -2.45
CA ARG A 13 7.37 3.57 -1.81
C ARG A 13 7.33 2.88 -0.44
N GLN A 14 6.35 3.24 0.40
CA GLN A 14 6.19 2.63 1.72
C GLN A 14 5.83 1.14 1.60
N ALA A 15 4.88 0.82 0.72
CA ALA A 15 4.50 -0.56 0.42
C ALA A 15 5.71 -1.39 -0.06
N ALA A 16 6.49 -0.87 -1.02
CA ALA A 16 7.68 -1.56 -1.51
C ALA A 16 8.74 -1.78 -0.41
N ALA A 17 8.93 -0.82 0.50
CA ALA A 17 9.82 -0.98 1.65
C ALA A 17 9.36 -2.07 2.65
N MET A 18 8.07 -2.40 2.63
CA MET A 18 7.47 -3.47 3.44
C MET A 18 7.28 -4.77 2.64
N GLY A 19 7.92 -4.94 1.48
CA GLY A 19 7.80 -6.18 0.68
C GLY A 19 6.54 -6.27 -0.20
N TRP A 20 5.79 -5.18 -0.37
CA TRP A 20 4.57 -5.15 -1.17
C TRP A 20 4.80 -4.65 -2.60
N SER A 21 4.20 -5.36 -3.56
CA SER A 21 4.19 -5.01 -4.99
C SER A 21 2.80 -4.57 -5.44
N ALA A 22 2.72 -3.51 -6.26
CA ALA A 22 1.46 -2.98 -6.77
C ALA A 22 1.28 -3.27 -8.27
N SER A 23 0.15 -3.88 -8.62
CA SER A 23 -0.25 -4.23 -10.00
C SER A 23 -1.64 -3.68 -10.31
N ARG A 24 -1.84 -3.13 -11.50
CA ARG A 24 -3.18 -2.67 -11.93
C ARG A 24 -4.03 -3.86 -12.37
N THR A 25 -5.29 -3.87 -11.96
CA THR A 25 -6.29 -4.82 -12.45
C THR A 25 -7.11 -4.20 -13.57
N ASN A 26 -7.76 -5.02 -14.40
CA ASN A 26 -8.58 -4.58 -15.53
C ASN A 26 -9.74 -3.64 -15.16
N GLY A 27 -10.11 -3.54 -13.88
CA GLY A 27 -11.21 -2.69 -13.39
C GLY A 27 -10.79 -1.33 -12.87
N GLY A 28 -9.53 -0.89 -13.07
CA GLY A 28 -9.07 0.41 -12.54
C GLY A 28 -8.73 0.39 -11.04
N HIS A 29 -8.59 -0.80 -10.45
CA HIS A 29 -8.07 -0.98 -9.10
C HIS A 29 -6.57 -1.35 -9.14
N LEU A 30 -5.86 -1.06 -8.05
CA LEU A 30 -4.53 -1.56 -7.73
C LEU A 30 -4.66 -2.74 -6.79
N ARG A 31 -4.09 -3.87 -7.19
CA ARG A 31 -3.85 -5.03 -6.34
C ARG A 31 -2.43 -4.91 -5.79
N TRP A 32 -2.34 -4.84 -4.47
CA TRP A 32 -1.11 -4.96 -3.71
C TRP A 32 -0.94 -6.42 -3.32
N THR A 33 0.27 -6.96 -3.49
CA THR A 33 0.60 -8.33 -3.15
C THR A 33 1.89 -8.32 -2.36
N HIS A 34 1.87 -8.96 -1.20
CA HIS A 34 3.04 -9.18 -0.35
C HIS A 34 3.71 -10.51 -0.72
N GLU A 35 5.01 -10.59 -0.54
CA GLU A 35 5.78 -11.81 -0.81
C GLU A 35 5.32 -13.02 0.01
N THR A 36 4.79 -12.80 1.21
CA THR A 36 4.27 -13.87 2.08
C THR A 36 2.84 -14.32 1.72
N GLY A 37 2.24 -13.75 0.67
CA GLY A 37 0.90 -14.12 0.18
C GLY A 37 -0.24 -13.18 0.56
N GLY A 38 0.02 -12.12 1.35
CA GLY A 38 -0.97 -11.08 1.67
C GLY A 38 -1.43 -10.30 0.43
N GLN A 39 -2.71 -9.93 0.37
CA GLN A 39 -3.28 -9.21 -0.79
C GLN A 39 -4.22 -8.10 -0.35
N VAL A 40 -4.00 -6.89 -0.87
CA VAL A 40 -4.83 -5.71 -0.59
C VAL A 40 -5.29 -5.08 -1.89
N PHE A 41 -6.56 -4.70 -1.98
CA PHE A 41 -7.11 -4.03 -3.16
C PHE A 41 -7.40 -2.56 -2.82
N SER A 42 -7.10 -1.67 -3.76
CA SER A 42 -7.36 -0.23 -3.61
C SER A 42 -7.74 0.38 -4.96
N PRO A 43 -8.47 1.49 -5.01
CA PRO A 43 -8.70 2.20 -6.26
C PRO A 43 -7.41 2.79 -6.84
N SER A 44 -7.22 2.73 -8.17
CA SER A 44 -6.04 3.33 -8.83
C SER A 44 -6.09 4.86 -8.82
N THR A 45 -7.29 5.43 -8.67
CA THR A 45 -7.55 6.87 -8.54
C THR A 45 -8.30 7.08 -7.23
N PRO A 46 -7.61 7.17 -6.09
CA PRO A 46 -8.25 7.59 -4.86
C PRO A 46 -8.64 9.06 -5.04
N SER A 47 -9.92 9.33 -5.22
CA SER A 47 -10.44 10.70 -5.26
C SER A 47 -10.30 11.43 -3.92
N ASP A 48 -9.99 10.69 -2.85
CA ASP A 48 -9.94 11.19 -1.48
C ASP A 48 -8.69 10.70 -0.72
N VAL A 49 -8.09 11.61 0.04
CA VAL A 49 -6.94 11.35 0.95
C VAL A 49 -7.23 10.21 1.94
N ARG A 50 -8.51 10.01 2.30
CA ARG A 50 -8.93 8.95 3.22
C ARG A 50 -8.73 7.56 2.64
N SER A 51 -8.92 7.39 1.33
CA SER A 51 -8.73 6.11 0.63
C SER A 51 -7.27 5.65 0.69
N ILE A 52 -6.32 6.57 0.50
CA ILE A 52 -4.88 6.28 0.60
C ILE A 52 -4.50 5.88 2.02
N ARG A 53 -4.99 6.62 3.02
CA ARG A 53 -4.72 6.31 4.44
C ARG A 53 -5.31 4.95 4.84
N ASN A 54 -6.52 4.63 4.38
CA ASN A 54 -7.14 3.34 4.61
C ASN A 54 -6.34 2.21 3.96
N THR A 55 -5.91 2.37 2.70
CA THR A 55 -5.07 1.38 2.02
C THR A 55 -3.74 1.19 2.75
N LEU A 56 -3.08 2.26 3.17
CA LEU A 56 -1.84 2.16 3.94
C LEU A 56 -2.05 1.42 5.26
N ALA A 57 -3.12 1.73 5.99
CA ALA A 57 -3.46 1.06 7.24
C ALA A 57 -3.74 -0.43 7.00
N GLN A 58 -4.42 -0.79 5.92
CA GLN A 58 -4.68 -2.18 5.55
C GLN A 58 -3.38 -2.91 5.18
N ILE A 59 -2.54 -2.32 4.34
CA ILE A 59 -1.20 -2.86 4.02
C ILE A 59 -0.41 -3.11 5.30
N LYS A 60 -0.37 -2.15 6.24
CA LYS A 60 0.34 -2.33 7.52
C LYS A 60 -0.23 -3.43 8.41
N ARG A 61 -1.54 -3.66 8.39
CA ARG A 61 -2.19 -4.73 9.16
C ARG A 61 -1.93 -6.11 8.56
N GLU A 62 -1.96 -6.18 7.24
CA GLU A 62 -1.70 -7.41 6.48
C GLU A 62 -0.21 -7.68 6.31
N THR A 63 0.65 -6.67 6.56
CA THR A 63 2.09 -6.87 6.63
C THR A 63 2.29 -7.76 7.85
N PRO A 64 2.74 -9.02 7.66
CA PRO A 64 3.09 -9.85 8.79
C PRO A 64 4.08 -9.04 9.63
N LYS A 65 3.81 -8.91 10.92
CA LYS A 65 4.80 -8.36 11.83
C LYS A 65 6.00 -9.29 11.68
N ASP A 66 7.07 -8.79 11.05
CA ASP A 66 8.39 -9.37 11.17
C ASP A 66 8.78 -9.21 12.64
N GLU A 67 8.18 -10.06 13.47
CA GLU A 67 8.65 -10.35 14.81
C GLU A 67 9.83 -11.29 14.57
N ASP A 68 11.02 -10.84 14.96
CA ASP A 68 12.32 -11.50 14.87
C ASP A 68 13.27 -11.16 13.70
N LYS A 69 13.63 -9.87 13.60
CA LYS A 69 15.04 -9.49 13.37
C LYS A 69 15.60 -8.89 14.66
N GLY A 70 15.84 -9.74 15.65
CA GLY A 70 16.78 -9.40 16.72
C GLY A 70 18.17 -9.18 16.13
N SER A 71 18.74 -8.00 16.38
CA SER A 71 20.19 -7.74 16.49
C SER A 71 20.42 -6.32 17.01
#